data_AF-A0A8S3CHX6-F1
#
_entry.id   AF-A0A8S3CHX6-F1
#
_cell.length_a   1.000
_cell.length_b   1.000
_cell.length_c   1.000
_cell.angle_alpha   90.00
_cell.angle_beta   90.00
_cell.angle_gamma   90.00
#
_symmetry.space_group_name_H-M   'P 1'
#
loop_
_entity.id
_entity.type
_entity.pdbx_description
1 polymer ?
#
loop_
_entity_poly.entity_id
_entity_poly.type
_entity_poly.pdbx_seq_one_letter_code
_entity_poly.pdbx_strand_id
1 'polypeptide(L)' 'DSNILNEFIRFMSSGSSTCAIVSKGHTGRSTSDDLRYIIGSNDPDLARENNPDCLTALYGTDNILNGFYS' A
#
# COMPACT_ATOMS: atom_id res chain seq x y z
N ASP A 1 17.78 2.27 -7.51
CA ASP A 1 18.54 3.52 -7.37
C ASP A 1 18.43 4.13 -5.99
N SER A 2 19.55 4.59 -5.42
CA SER A 2 19.59 5.23 -4.09
C SER A 2 18.77 6.52 -3.99
N ASN A 3 18.44 7.16 -5.12
CA ASN A 3 17.65 8.39 -5.16
C ASN A 3 16.17 8.16 -4.79
N ILE A 4 15.55 7.10 -5.33
CA ILE A 4 14.13 6.78 -5.08
C ILE A 4 13.92 6.44 -3.59
N LEU A 5 14.85 5.68 -3.00
CA LEU A 5 14.79 5.34 -1.57
C LEU A 5 14.87 6.59 -0.67
N ASN A 6 15.73 7.55 -1.03
CA ASN A 6 15.87 8.80 -0.27
C ASN A 6 14.60 9.66 -0.36
N GLU A 7 13.95 9.72 -1.52
CA GLU A 7 12.66 10.42 -1.67
C GLU A 7 11.57 9.76 -0.83
N PHE A 8 11.51 8.42 -0.82
CA PHE A 8 10.57 7.67 0.01
C PHE A 8 10.76 7.93 1.51
N ILE A 9 12.02 7.89 2.00
CA ILE A 9 12.34 8.18 3.41
C ILE A 9 11.93 9.61 3.77
N ARG A 10 12.21 10.58 2.90
CA ARG A 10 11.82 11.98 3.11
C ARG A 10 10.30 12.12 3.21
N PHE A 11 9.57 11.45 2.33
CA PHE A 11 8.10 11.50 2.33
C PHE A 11 7.53 10.89 3.63
N MET A 12 7.93 9.67 3.98
CA MET A 12 7.46 8.98 5.21
C MET A 12 7.82 9.74 6.50
N SER A 13 8.90 10.52 6.47
CA SER A 13 9.35 11.33 7.62
C SER A 13 8.77 12.76 7.64
N SER A 14 8.04 13.16 6.60
CA SER A 14 7.51 14.53 6.47
C SER A 14 6.29 14.82 7.34
N GLY A 15 5.67 13.78 7.90
CA GLY A 15 4.47 13.90 8.72
C GLY A 15 4.26 12.70 9.63
N SER A 16 3.11 12.67 10.30
CA SER A 16 2.73 11.54 11.16
C SER A 16 2.40 10.32 10.29
N SER A 17 3.04 9.19 10.59
CA SER A 17 2.71 7.89 10.01
C SER A 17 1.82 7.10 10.97
N THR A 18 0.80 6.43 10.45
CA THR A 18 -0.02 5.48 11.22
C THR A 18 0.43 4.06 10.90
N CYS A 19 0.71 3.27 11.94
CA CYS A 19 1.00 1.84 11.82
C CYS A 19 -0.15 1.03 12.40
N ALA A 20 -0.61 0.02 11.67
CA ALA A 20 -1.71 -0.85 12.08
C ALA A 20 -1.34 -2.32 11.93
N ILE A 21 -1.80 -3.15 12.85
CA ILE A 21 -1.69 -4.61 12.77
C ILE A 21 -3.02 -5.17 12.30
N VAL A 22 -3.00 -5.85 11.16
CA VAL A 22 -4.19 -6.47 10.55
C VAL A 22 -4.16 -7.97 10.83
N SER A 23 -5.28 -8.51 11.29
CA SER A 23 -5.45 -9.95 11.51
C SER A 23 -6.75 -10.44 10.86
N LYS A 24 -6.69 -11.61 10.22
CA LYS A 24 -7.85 -12.25 9.58
C LYS A 24 -8.43 -13.35 10.47
N GLY A 25 -9.12 -12.96 11.55
CA GLY A 25 -9.91 -13.86 12.41
C GLY A 25 -9.24 -15.18 12.84
N HIS A 26 -10.01 -16.14 13.35
CA HIS A 26 -9.52 -17.47 13.72
C HIS A 26 -9.43 -18.40 12.49
N THR A 27 -8.82 -17.94 11.40
CA THR A 27 -8.74 -18.72 10.16
C THR A 27 -7.53 -19.65 10.08
N GLY A 28 -6.52 -19.42 10.93
CA GLY A 28 -5.25 -20.17 10.89
C GLY A 28 -4.47 -20.02 9.58
N ARG A 29 -4.84 -19.07 8.72
CA ARG A 29 -4.27 -18.84 7.39
C ARG A 29 -3.47 -17.55 7.36
N SER A 30 -2.51 -17.48 6.42
CA SER A 30 -1.74 -16.26 6.19
C SER A 30 -2.67 -15.13 5.76
N THR A 31 -2.57 -13.99 6.44
CA THR A 31 -3.31 -12.76 6.09
C THR A 31 -2.59 -11.96 4.99
N SER A 32 -1.36 -12.33 4.64
CA SER A 32 -0.52 -11.57 3.71
C SER A 32 -1.15 -11.40 2.34
N ASP A 33 -1.71 -12.48 1.78
CA ASP A 33 -2.18 -12.47 0.39
C ASP A 33 -3.51 -11.76 0.28
N ASP A 34 -4.37 -11.91 1.30
CA ASP A 34 -5.60 -11.16 1.43
C ASP A 34 -5.34 -9.66 1.60
N LEU A 35 -4.36 -9.30 2.45
CA LEU A 35 -4.00 -7.91 2.67
C LEU A 35 -3.42 -7.29 1.39
N ARG A 36 -2.55 -8.00 0.68
CA ARG A 36 -2.04 -7.56 -0.64
C ARG A 36 -3.18 -7.40 -1.65
N TYR A 37 -4.17 -8.29 -1.65
CA TYR A 37 -5.33 -8.15 -2.52
C TYR A 37 -6.17 -6.91 -2.20
N ILE A 38 -6.37 -6.61 -0.91
CA ILE A 38 -7.10 -5.43 -0.44
C ILE A 38 -6.33 -4.14 -0.79
N ILE A 39 -5.01 -4.13 -0.61
CA ILE A 39 -4.16 -2.99 -0.95
C ILE A 39 -4.11 -2.79 -2.46
N GLY A 40 -3.87 -3.85 -3.22
CA GLY A 40 -3.73 -3.82 -4.68
C GLY A 40 -2.30 -3.61 -5.17
N SER A 41 -2.16 -3.25 -6.45
CA SER A 41 -0.85 -2.93 -7.04
C SER A 41 -0.24 -1.70 -6.40
N ASN A 42 1.09 -1.61 -6.36
CA ASN A 42 1.80 -0.39 -5.94
C ASN A 42 1.69 0.74 -6.96
N ASP A 43 1.32 0.41 -8.20
CA ASP A 43 1.04 1.36 -9.27
C ASP A 43 -0.46 1.67 -9.30
N PRO A 44 -0.88 2.92 -9.01
CA PRO A 44 -2.28 3.32 -8.99
C PRO A 44 -3.00 3.16 -10.33
N ASP A 45 -2.31 3.30 -11.46
CA ASP A 45 -2.91 3.14 -12.79
C ASP A 45 -3.20 1.66 -13.06
N LEU A 46 -2.23 0.79 -12.78
CA LEU A 46 -2.43 -0.66 -12.85
C LEU A 46 -3.46 -1.16 -11.83
N ALA A 47 -3.53 -0.53 -10.65
CA ALA A 47 -4.53 -0.84 -9.63
C ALA A 47 -5.94 -0.50 -10.14
N ARG A 48 -6.13 0.69 -10.72
CA ARG A 48 -7.42 1.13 -11.29
C ARG A 48 -7.87 0.26 -12.47
N GLU A 49 -6.94 -0.25 -13.27
CA GLU A 49 -7.26 -1.16 -14.39
C GLU A 49 -7.66 -2.56 -13.90
N ASN A 50 -6.87 -3.16 -12.99
CA ASN A 50 -7.00 -4.57 -12.64
C ASN A 50 -7.90 -4.83 -11.42
N ASN A 51 -8.00 -3.89 -10.49
CA ASN A 51 -8.79 -4.00 -9.27
C ASN A 51 -9.26 -2.60 -8.79
N PRO A 52 -10.27 -2.00 -9.47
CA PRO A 52 -10.69 -0.62 -9.21
C PRO A 52 -11.20 -0.35 -7.79
N ASP A 53 -11.53 -1.40 -7.03
CA ASP A 53 -12.05 -1.32 -5.66
C ASP A 53 -10.96 -1.48 -4.58
N CYS A 54 -9.68 -1.70 -4.96
CA CYS A 54 -8.60 -1.81 -3.99
C CYS A 54 -8.18 -0.45 -3.41
N LEU A 55 -7.52 -0.45 -2.25
CA LEU A 55 -7.13 0.78 -1.55
C LEU A 55 -6.23 1.68 -2.41
N THR A 56 -5.27 1.12 -3.14
CA THR A 56 -4.41 1.93 -4.02
C THR A 56 -5.19 2.52 -5.19
N ALA A 57 -6.21 1.85 -5.72
CA ALA A 57 -7.05 2.41 -6.79
C ALA A 57 -7.90 3.59 -6.30
N LEU A 58 -8.42 3.48 -5.07
CA LEU A 58 -9.30 4.47 -4.46
C LEU A 58 -8.57 5.69 -3.89
N TYR A 59 -7.37 5.47 -3.31
CA TYR A 59 -6.65 6.49 -2.53
C TYR A 59 -5.20 6.71 -2.97
N GLY A 60 -4.66 5.88 -3.86
CA GLY A 60 -3.30 6.03 -4.38
C GLY A 60 -3.21 7.23 -5.32
N THR A 61 -2.28 8.13 -5.02
CA THR A 61 -2.14 9.40 -5.78
C THR A 61 -0.97 9.36 -6.76
N ASP A 62 0.12 8.68 -6.40
CA ASP A 62 1.34 8.50 -7.20
C ASP A 62 2.04 7.19 -6.76
N ASN A 63 2.98 6.67 -7.56
CA ASN A 63 3.76 5.45 -7.30
C ASN A 63 4.61 5.51 -6.01
N ILE A 64 4.94 6.73 -5.56
CA ILE A 64 5.63 7.01 -4.28
C ILE A 64 4.60 7.39 -3.20
N LEU A 65 3.40 7.85 -3.61
CA LEU A 65 2.30 8.35 -2.78
C LEU A 65 1.10 7.39 -2.82
N ASN A 66 1.39 6.10 -2.77
CA ASN A 66 0.39 5.05 -2.73
C ASN A 66 -0.23 4.90 -1.32
N GLY A 67 0.31 5.59 -0.30
CA GLY A 67 -0.29 5.72 1.03
C GLY A 67 -0.32 4.45 1.87
N PHE A 68 -0.02 3.29 1.27
CA PHE A 68 -0.06 1.98 1.88
C PHE A 68 1.19 1.20 1.48
N TYR A 69 1.85 0.59 2.47
CA TYR A 69 3.01 -0.28 2.29
C TYR A 69 2.83 -1.51 3.20
N SER A 70 2.97 -2.73 2.66
CA SER A 70 2.87 -4.00 3.41
C SER A 70 4.16 -4.80 3.36
#